data_AF-A0A7R9QTY6-F1
#
_entry.id   AF-A0A7R9QTY6-F1
#
_cell.length_a   1.000
_cell.length_b   1.000
_cell.length_c   1.000
_cell.angle_alpha   90.00
_cell.angle_beta   90.00
_cell.angle_gamma   90.00
#
_symmetry.space_group_name_H-M   'P 1'
#
loop_
_entity.id
_entity.type
_entity.pdbx_description
1 polymer ?
#
loop_
_entity_poly.entity_id
_entity_poly.type
_entity_poly.pdbx_seq_one_letter_code
_entity_poly.pdbx_strand_id
1 'polypeptide(L)'
;NAEPVSHVFIHHTLNPDQCHNQAECVAAVQRVQNWHMDGRHWCDIGFNYLLGGDGRIYEGRGWYAVGAHTLGMNDKLVAIALIGNYESVAPPKKMLDLAQK
;
A
#
# COMPACT_ATOMS: atom_id res chain seq x y z
N ASN A 1 -10.27 5.50 21.65
CA ASN A 1 -9.73 6.75 21.07
C ASN A 1 -8.56 6.38 20.20
N ALA A 2 -8.59 6.76 18.94
CA ALA A 2 -7.45 6.59 18.05
C ALA A 2 -6.58 7.83 18.14
N GLU A 3 -5.32 7.66 18.54
CA GLU A 3 -4.34 8.74 18.61
C GLU A 3 -3.77 9.02 17.21
N PRO A 4 -3.37 10.28 16.91
CA PRO A 4 -2.75 10.62 15.64
C PRO A 4 -1.47 9.80 15.39
N VAL A 5 -1.33 9.28 14.16
CA VAL A 5 -0.13 8.56 13.75
C VAL A 5 0.99 9.58 13.52
N SER A 6 2.15 9.37 14.15
CA SER A 6 3.25 10.35 14.13
C SER A 6 4.19 10.23 12.92
N HIS A 7 4.28 9.05 12.31
CA HIS A 7 5.11 8.80 11.11
C HIS A 7 4.44 7.82 10.15
N VAL A 8 4.85 7.86 8.88
CA VAL A 8 4.33 6.98 7.82
C VAL A 8 5.51 6.30 7.13
N PHE A 9 5.37 5.01 6.83
CA PHE A 9 6.30 4.31 5.94
C PHE A 9 5.78 4.32 4.51
N ILE A 10 6.66 4.68 3.57
CA ILE A 10 6.39 4.61 2.14
C ILE A 10 7.07 3.36 1.59
N HIS A 11 6.29 2.51 0.91
CA HIS A 11 6.73 1.30 0.24
C HIS A 11 6.38 1.34 -1.25
N HIS A 12 6.91 0.40 -2.02
CA HIS A 12 6.30 -0.02 -3.29
C HIS A 12 5.89 -1.49 -3.21
N THR A 13 5.03 -1.96 -4.11
CA THR A 13 4.57 -3.36 -4.08
C THR A 13 5.57 -4.34 -4.68
N LEU A 14 6.53 -3.87 -5.48
CA LEU A 14 7.41 -4.65 -6.37
C LEU A 14 6.63 -5.40 -7.46
N ASN A 15 5.69 -6.26 -7.06
CA ASN A 15 4.74 -6.94 -7.91
C ASN A 15 3.31 -6.68 -7.40
N PRO A 16 2.33 -6.40 -8.27
CA PRO A 16 2.44 -6.27 -9.73
C PRO A 16 3.10 -4.95 -10.15
N ASP A 17 3.36 -4.82 -11.46
CA ASP A 17 3.73 -3.57 -12.10
C ASP A 17 2.65 -2.48 -11.92
N GLN A 18 3.03 -1.25 -12.27
CA GLN A 18 2.14 -0.09 -12.20
C GLN A 18 0.81 -0.36 -12.94
N CYS A 19 -0.30 -0.05 -12.29
CA CYS A 19 -1.64 -0.01 -12.89
C CYS A 19 -1.98 1.39 -13.42
N HIS A 20 -2.82 1.50 -14.45
CA HIS A 20 -3.09 2.78 -15.12
C HIS A 20 -4.55 3.24 -15.04
N ASN A 21 -5.50 2.30 -14.90
CA ASN A 21 -6.92 2.58 -14.72
C ASN A 21 -7.48 1.87 -13.48
N GLN A 22 -8.71 2.23 -13.10
CA GLN A 22 -9.32 1.72 -11.87
C GLN A 22 -9.46 0.19 -11.88
N ALA A 23 -9.85 -0.42 -13.01
CA ALA A 23 -10.01 -1.87 -13.09
C ALA A 23 -8.67 -2.59 -12.89
N GLU A 24 -7.60 -2.10 -13.52
CA GLU A 24 -6.25 -2.62 -13.33
C GLU A 24 -5.75 -2.46 -11.90
N CYS A 25 -6.02 -1.30 -11.28
CA CYS A 25 -5.57 -1.03 -9.92
C CYS A 25 -6.35 -1.85 -8.88
N VAL A 26 -7.66 -2.06 -9.05
CA VAL A 26 -8.44 -3.00 -8.23
C VAL A 26 -7.86 -4.42 -8.35
N ALA A 27 -7.60 -4.89 -9.57
CA ALA A 27 -6.99 -6.19 -9.80
C ALA A 27 -5.59 -6.29 -9.18
N ALA A 28 -4.81 -5.20 -9.21
CA ALA A 28 -3.50 -5.14 -8.59
C ALA A 28 -3.57 -5.25 -7.06
N VAL A 29 -4.49 -4.51 -6.40
CA VAL A 29 -4.72 -4.61 -4.95
C VAL A 29 -5.10 -6.03 -4.57
N GLN A 30 -6.02 -6.65 -5.31
CA GLN A 30 -6.44 -8.04 -5.08
C GLN A 30 -5.27 -9.02 -5.22
N ARG A 31 -4.40 -8.85 -6.22
CA ARG A 31 -3.20 -9.69 -6.37
C ARG A 31 -2.26 -9.57 -5.17
N VAL A 32 -2.03 -8.35 -4.68
CA VAL A 32 -1.19 -8.12 -3.49
C VAL A 32 -1.84 -8.73 -2.24
N GLN A 33 -3.15 -8.57 -2.06
CA GLN A 33 -3.89 -9.18 -0.95
C GLN A 33 -3.81 -10.71 -0.99
N ASN A 34 -4.11 -11.33 -2.12
CA ASN A 34 -4.06 -12.79 -2.28
C ASN A 34 -2.66 -13.32 -2.00
N TRP A 35 -1.61 -12.66 -2.49
CA TRP A 35 -0.25 -13.10 -2.19
C TRP A 35 0.10 -12.97 -0.70
N HIS A 36 -0.33 -11.91 -0.02
CA HIS A 36 -0.14 -11.77 1.42
C HIS A 36 -0.93 -12.81 2.23
N MET A 37 -2.18 -13.09 1.86
CA MET A 37 -3.04 -14.02 2.60
C MET A 37 -2.72 -15.47 2.26
N ASP A 38 -2.71 -15.83 0.99
CA ASP A 38 -2.53 -17.22 0.56
C ASP A 38 -1.05 -17.61 0.51
N GLY A 39 -0.19 -16.70 0.06
CA GLY A 39 1.24 -16.95 -0.10
C GLY A 39 2.08 -16.75 1.17
N ARG A 40 1.68 -15.81 2.04
CA ARG A 40 2.39 -15.51 3.30
C ARG A 40 1.60 -15.83 4.57
N HIS A 41 0.36 -16.30 4.44
CA HIS A 41 -0.52 -16.67 5.55
C HIS A 41 -0.81 -15.51 6.52
N TRP A 42 -0.86 -14.29 6.00
CA TRP A 42 -1.27 -13.12 6.78
C TRP A 42 -2.79 -13.04 6.85
N CYS A 43 -3.32 -12.35 7.87
CA CYS A 43 -4.77 -12.17 8.01
C CYS A 43 -5.39 -11.26 6.94
N ASP A 44 -4.58 -10.41 6.29
CA ASP A 44 -4.99 -9.47 5.24
C ASP A 44 -3.73 -8.92 4.52
N ILE A 45 -3.94 -8.10 3.49
CA ILE A 45 -2.91 -7.28 2.84
C ILE A 45 -2.05 -6.53 3.87
N GLY A 46 -0.74 -6.52 3.73
CA GLY A 46 0.15 -5.99 4.77
C GLY A 46 0.17 -4.46 4.93
N PHE A 47 -0.34 -3.72 3.94
CA PHE A 47 -0.33 -2.26 3.90
C PHE A 47 -1.65 -1.67 4.40
N ASN A 48 -1.61 -0.47 4.99
CA ASN A 48 -2.82 0.25 5.39
C ASN A 48 -3.51 0.90 4.19
N TYR A 49 -2.71 1.49 3.29
CA TYR A 49 -3.19 2.12 2.06
C TYR A 49 -2.29 1.80 0.87
N LEU A 50 -2.89 1.79 -0.32
CA LEU A 50 -2.18 1.65 -1.59
C LEU A 50 -2.50 2.80 -2.53
N LEU A 51 -1.50 3.29 -3.24
CA LEU A 51 -1.63 4.37 -4.23
C LEU A 51 -1.58 3.77 -5.62
N GLY A 52 -2.69 3.87 -6.35
CA GLY A 52 -2.81 3.38 -7.71
C GLY A 52 -2.28 4.38 -8.73
N GLY A 53 -1.74 3.86 -9.83
CA GLY A 53 -1.29 4.69 -10.93
C GLY A 53 -2.44 5.26 -11.74
N ASP A 54 -3.68 5.03 -11.34
CA ASP A 54 -4.87 5.73 -11.80
C ASP A 54 -5.17 7.02 -11.01
N GLY A 55 -4.38 7.32 -9.96
CA GLY A 55 -4.55 8.50 -9.11
C GLY A 55 -5.60 8.32 -8.01
N ARG A 56 -5.83 7.09 -7.56
CA ARG A 56 -6.72 6.78 -6.42
C ARG A 56 -5.96 6.17 -5.24
N ILE A 57 -6.53 6.36 -4.04
CA ILE A 57 -6.11 5.68 -2.82
C ILE A 57 -7.03 4.48 -2.63
N TYR A 58 -6.43 3.32 -2.38
CA TYR A 58 -7.10 2.07 -2.10
C TYR A 58 -6.88 1.71 -0.63
N GLU A 59 -7.96 1.43 0.08
CA GLU A 59 -7.90 1.01 1.47
C GLU A 59 -7.47 -0.47 1.55
N GLY A 60 -6.42 -0.73 2.35
CA GLY A 60 -6.06 -2.06 2.80
C GLY A 60 -6.56 -2.24 4.24
N ARG A 61 -5.62 -2.29 5.20
CA ARG A 61 -5.98 -2.41 6.63
C ARG A 61 -6.59 -1.13 7.25
N GLY A 62 -6.57 -0.01 6.53
CA GLY A 62 -7.12 1.25 7.03
C GLY A 62 -6.34 1.81 8.24
N TRP A 63 -6.95 2.75 8.96
CA TRP A 63 -6.27 3.50 10.04
C TRP A 63 -6.08 2.73 11.34
N TYR A 64 -6.99 1.81 11.66
CA TYR A 64 -7.14 1.29 13.03
C TYR A 64 -6.63 -0.15 13.20
N ALA A 65 -6.27 -0.82 12.11
CA ALA A 65 -5.71 -2.15 12.17
C ALA A 65 -4.18 -2.15 12.03
N VAL A 66 -3.54 -2.99 12.83
CA VAL A 66 -2.09 -3.21 12.83
C VAL A 66 -1.64 -3.76 11.47
N GLY A 67 -0.59 -3.18 10.90
CA GLY A 67 0.00 -3.58 9.63
C GLY A 67 0.73 -4.93 9.66
N ALA A 68 1.28 -5.35 8.51
CA ALA A 68 2.26 -6.44 8.43
C ALA A 68 3.44 -6.08 7.52
N HIS A 69 3.69 -4.78 7.34
CA HIS A 69 4.61 -4.19 6.36
C HIS A 69 6.07 -4.06 6.86
N THR A 70 6.29 -3.82 8.16
CA THR A 70 7.61 -3.52 8.72
C THR A 70 7.76 -4.19 10.09
N LEU A 71 8.59 -5.23 10.16
CA LEU A 71 8.85 -5.97 11.40
C LEU A 71 9.28 -5.03 12.53
N GLY A 72 8.60 -5.10 13.68
CA GLY A 72 8.87 -4.26 14.86
C GLY A 72 8.20 -2.87 14.86
N MET A 73 7.51 -2.49 13.78
CA MET A 73 6.89 -1.16 13.62
C MET A 73 5.41 -1.19 13.20
N ASN A 74 4.85 -2.36 12.93
CA ASN A 74 3.48 -2.55 12.43
C ASN A 74 2.38 -1.97 13.34
N ASP A 75 2.62 -1.93 14.65
CA ASP A 75 1.70 -1.45 15.68
C ASP A 75 1.89 0.05 16.01
N LYS A 76 2.90 0.68 15.41
CA LYS A 76 3.29 2.08 15.72
C LYS A 76 2.95 3.03 14.59
N LEU A 77 3.04 2.57 13.35
CA LEU A 77 3.04 3.43 12.16
C LEU A 77 2.09 2.90 11.08
N VAL A 78 1.63 3.81 10.22
CA VAL A 78 0.85 3.49 9.03
C VAL A 78 1.79 3.29 7.84
N ALA A 79 1.52 2.28 7.01
CA ALA A 79 2.22 2.11 5.74
C ALA A 79 1.34 2.40 4.53
N ILE A 80 1.92 3.18 3.62
CA ILE A 80 1.39 3.48 2.30
C ILE A 80 2.28 2.80 1.26
N ALA A 81 1.71 2.02 0.36
CA ALA A 81 2.43 1.37 -0.73
C ALA A 81 2.05 1.95 -2.10
N LEU A 82 3.03 2.31 -2.92
CA LEU A 82 2.80 2.66 -4.31
C LEU A 82 2.73 1.37 -5.15
N ILE A 83 1.66 1.19 -5.92
CA ILE A 83 1.48 -0.02 -6.74
C ILE A 83 2.45 0.02 -7.93
N GLY A 84 3.46 -0.82 -7.91
CA GLY A 84 4.48 -0.94 -8.96
C GLY A 84 5.87 -1.27 -8.42
N ASN A 85 6.83 -1.37 -9.35
CA ASN A 85 8.27 -1.39 -9.06
C ASN A 85 8.88 -0.02 -9.38
N TYR A 86 9.56 0.56 -8.39
CA TYR A 86 10.21 1.87 -8.45
C TYR A 86 11.68 1.82 -7.99
N GLU A 87 12.35 0.67 -8.13
CA GLU A 87 13.78 0.52 -7.81
C GLU A 87 14.67 1.39 -8.71
N SER A 88 14.29 1.55 -9.98
CA SER A 88 15.09 2.23 -11.01
C SER A 88 14.36 3.37 -11.72
N VAL A 89 13.06 3.53 -11.46
CA VAL A 89 12.20 4.54 -12.08
C VAL A 89 11.39 5.27 -11.02
N ALA A 90 11.19 6.58 -11.20
CA ALA A 90 10.40 7.36 -10.26
C ALA A 90 8.91 7.03 -10.37
N PRO A 91 8.14 7.05 -9.26
CA PRO A 91 6.71 6.91 -9.32
C PRO A 91 6.04 8.06 -10.09
N PRO A 92 4.89 7.82 -10.75
CA PRO A 92 4.11 8.88 -11.37
C PRO A 92 3.80 10.01 -10.39
N LYS A 93 3.93 11.26 -10.83
CA LYS A 93 3.66 12.45 -10.00
C LYS A 93 2.33 12.38 -9.25
N LYS A 94 1.28 11.87 -9.90
CA LYS A 94 -0.05 11.68 -9.29
C LYS A 94 -0.03 10.81 -8.03
N MET A 95 0.83 9.79 -7.94
CA MET A 95 0.96 8.99 -6.72
C MET A 95 1.69 9.80 -5.63
N LEU A 96 2.75 10.52 -5.99
CA LEU A 96 3.49 11.36 -5.05
C LEU A 96 2.60 12.46 -4.46
N ASP A 97 1.75 13.07 -5.29
CA ASP A 97 0.79 14.09 -4.87
C ASP A 97 -0.28 13.53 -3.91
N LEU A 98 -0.63 12.23 -4.01
CA LEU A 98 -1.54 11.58 -3.06
C LEU A 98 -0.86 11.31 -1.71
N ALA A 99 0.43 10.96 -1.72
CA ALA A 99 1.18 10.66 -0.50
C ALA A 99 1.45 11.91 0.38
N GLN A 100 1.23 13.10 -0.15
CA GLN A 100 1.47 14.39 0.53
C GLN A 100 0.20 15.04 1.10
N LYS A 101 -0.97 14.44 0.89
CA LYS A 101 -2.26 14.92 1.39
C LYS A 101 -2.59 14.30 2.74
#